data_AF-A0A6B9FSM2-F1
#
_entry.id   AF-A0A6B9FSM2-F1
#
_cell.length_a   1.000
_cell.length_b   1.000
_cell.length_c   1.000
_cell.angle_alpha   90.00
_cell.angle_beta   90.00
_cell.angle_gamma   90.00
#
_symmetry.space_group_name_H-M   'P 1'
#
loop_
_entity.id
_entity.type
_entity.pdbx_description
1 polymer ?
#
loop_
_entity_poly.entity_id
_entity_poly.type
_entity_poly.pdbx_seq_one_letter_code
_entity_poly.pdbx_strand_id
1 'polypeptide(L)' 'MMSGEVDRLADESLRLSLRQAETVILLAVAVHYAWFEWWFEAHRSAASVCSARQDQRARTRRLIRLGVAPSAAARDLRLV' A
#
# COMPACT_ATOMS: atom_id res chain seq x y z
N MET A 1 -1.79 -50.92 -27.20
CA MET A 1 -1.07 -49.64 -27.45
C MET A 1 -1.86 -48.44 -26.93
N MET A 2 -3.15 -48.24 -27.29
CA MET A 2 -3.90 -47.05 -26.86
C MET A 2 -4.02 -46.82 -25.34
N SER A 3 -4.13 -47.86 -24.51
CA SER A 3 -4.33 -47.66 -23.06
C SER A 3 -3.13 -47.01 -22.37
N GLY A 4 -1.90 -47.25 -22.83
CA GLY A 4 -0.69 -46.65 -22.24
C GLY A 4 -0.48 -45.19 -22.65
N GLU A 5 -0.95 -44.79 -23.83
CA GLU A 5 -0.89 -43.39 -24.27
C GLU A 5 -1.93 -42.52 -23.56
N VAL A 6 -3.13 -43.06 -23.31
CA VAL A 6 -4.16 -42.36 -22.53
C VAL A 6 -3.71 -42.12 -21.09
N ASP A 7 -3.08 -43.12 -20.46
CA ASP A 7 -2.55 -43.00 -19.10
C ASP A 7 -1.43 -41.95 -19.00
N ARG A 8 -0.50 -41.96 -19.97
CA ARG A 8 0.55 -40.94 -20.08
C ARG A 8 0.00 -39.52 -20.29
N LEU A 9 -1.04 -39.37 -21.10
CA LEU A 9 -1.69 -38.07 -21.33
C LEU A 9 -2.40 -37.55 -20.07
N ALA A 10 -3.02 -38.44 -19.30
CA ALA A 10 -3.67 -38.09 -18.05
C ALA A 10 -2.64 -37.60 -17.01
N ASP A 11 -1.51 -38.29 -16.88
CA ASP A 11 -0.44 -37.91 -15.94
C ASP A 11 0.22 -36.57 -16.33
N GLU A 12 0.48 -36.34 -17.62
CA GLU A 12 1.03 -35.06 -18.10
C GLU A 12 0.02 -33.91 -17.90
N SER A 13 -1.27 -34.16 -18.13
CA SER A 13 -2.34 -33.18 -17.87
C SER A 13 -2.40 -32.80 -16.38
N LEU A 14 -2.28 -33.79 -15.48
CA LEU A 14 -2.25 -33.55 -14.04
C LEU A 14 -1.00 -32.74 -13.64
N ARG A 15 0.17 -33.09 -14.19
CA ARG A 15 1.41 -32.36 -13.94
C ARG A 15 1.35 -30.90 -14.41
N LEU A 16 0.79 -30.66 -15.60
CA LEU A 16 0.59 -29.31 -16.13
C LEU A 16 -0.41 -28.52 -15.28
N SER A 17 -1.51 -29.17 -14.87
CA SER A 17 -2.52 -28.56 -14.00
C SER A 17 -1.94 -28.16 -12.65
N LEU A 18 -1.07 -28.99 -12.06
CA LEU A 18 -0.38 -28.67 -10.81
C LEU A 18 0.55 -27.47 -10.97
N ARG A 19 1.36 -27.42 -12.04
CA ARG A 19 2.22 -26.26 -12.32
C ARG A 19 1.43 -24.97 -12.57
N GLN A 20 0.28 -25.10 -13.24
CA GLN A 20 -0.61 -23.96 -13.48
C GLN A 20 -1.23 -23.48 -12.16
N ALA A 21 -1.66 -24.39 -11.28
CA ALA A 21 -2.16 -24.06 -9.96
C ALA A 21 -1.11 -23.34 -9.12
N GLU A 22 0.14 -23.83 -9.11
CA GLU A 22 1.25 -23.18 -8.43
C GLU A 22 1.47 -21.74 -8.94
N THR A 23 1.47 -21.55 -10.26
CA THR A 23 1.64 -20.24 -10.88
C THR A 23 0.50 -19.29 -10.50
N VAL A 24 -0.75 -19.77 -10.48
CA VAL A 24 -1.92 -18.99 -10.08
C VAL A 24 -1.85 -18.60 -8.60
N ILE A 25 -1.39 -19.50 -7.74
CA ILE A 25 -1.19 -19.20 -6.31
C ILE A 25 -0.13 -18.12 -6.15
N LEU A 26 1.02 -18.24 -6.82
CA LEU A 26 2.07 -17.23 -6.75
C LEU A 26 1.60 -15.87 -7.27
N LEU A 27 0.84 -15.85 -8.38
CA LEU A 27 0.23 -14.64 -8.91
C LEU A 27 -0.75 -14.02 -7.91
N ALA A 28 -1.63 -14.84 -7.32
CA ALA A 28 -2.57 -14.36 -6.32
C ALA A 28 -1.84 -13.75 -5.12
N VAL A 29 -0.80 -14.40 -4.59
CA VAL A 29 0.00 -13.87 -3.49
C VAL A 29 0.67 -12.55 -3.87
N ALA A 30 1.27 -12.46 -5.06
CA ALA A 30 1.90 -11.22 -5.54
C ALA A 30 0.89 -10.07 -5.67
N VAL A 31 -0.31 -10.35 -6.20
CA VAL A 31 -1.40 -9.37 -6.30
C VAL A 31 -1.84 -8.90 -4.91
N HIS A 32 -2.01 -9.82 -3.96
CA HIS A 32 -2.37 -9.45 -2.58
C HIS A 32 -1.29 -8.57 -1.95
N TYR A 33 -0.02 -8.92 -2.13
CA TYR A 33 1.09 -8.13 -1.57
C TYR A 33 1.12 -6.72 -2.15
N ALA A 34 1.03 -6.58 -3.47
CA ALA A 34 0.99 -5.29 -4.15
C ALA A 34 -0.22 -4.45 -3.72
N TRP A 35 -1.39 -5.09 -3.57
CA TRP A 35 -2.60 -4.42 -3.06
C TRP A 35 -2.41 -3.90 -1.63
N PHE A 36 -1.86 -4.72 -0.74
CA PHE A 36 -1.58 -4.32 0.63
C PHE A 36 -0.57 -3.17 0.69
N GLU A 37 0.54 -3.25 -0.05
CA GLU A 37 1.53 -2.17 -0.09
C GLU A 37 0.93 -0.85 -0.55
N TRP A 38 0.14 -0.88 -1.62
CA TRP A 38 -0.56 0.31 -2.11
C TRP A 38 -1.50 0.92 -1.05
N TRP A 39 -2.29 0.07 -0.39
CA TRP A 39 -3.18 0.51 0.68
C TRP A 39 -2.42 1.13 1.86
N PHE A 40 -1.33 0.48 2.29
CA PHE A 40 -0.49 0.98 3.39
C PHE A 40 0.23 2.28 3.02
N GLU A 41 0.72 2.44 1.80
CA GLU A 41 1.32 3.68 1.34
C GLU A 41 0.31 4.82 1.36
N ALA A 42 -0.93 4.58 0.89
CA ALA A 42 -2.01 5.55 0.98
C ALA A 42 -2.28 5.95 2.45
N HIS A 43 -2.31 4.98 3.37
CA HIS A 43 -2.50 5.25 4.80
C HIS A 43 -1.33 6.04 5.41
N ARG A 44 -0.09 5.69 5.08
CA ARG A 44 1.11 6.38 5.55
C ARG A 44 1.16 7.83 5.06
N SER A 45 0.82 8.05 3.78
CA SER A 45 0.73 9.40 3.20
C SER A 45 -0.37 10.23 3.87
N ALA A 46 -1.56 9.67 4.12
CA ALA A 46 -2.62 10.36 4.84
C ALA A 46 -2.22 10.67 6.29
N ALA A 47 -1.55 9.74 6.97
CA ALA A 47 -1.05 9.92 8.33
C ALA A 47 0.01 11.04 8.39
N SER A 48 0.93 11.11 7.42
CA SER A 48 1.97 12.15 7.37
C SER A 48 1.36 13.54 7.16
N VAL A 49 0.37 13.67 6.26
CA VAL A 49 -0.36 14.93 6.03
C VAL A 49 -1.12 15.35 7.30
N CYS A 50 -1.79 14.42 7.96
CA CYS A 50 -2.49 14.69 9.22
C CYS A 50 -1.53 15.14 10.33
N SER A 51 -0.41 14.45 10.49
CA SER A 51 0.63 14.80 11.47
C SER A 51 1.22 16.18 11.19
N ALA A 52 1.60 16.48 9.94
CA ALA A 52 2.10 17.79 9.54
C ALA A 52 1.10 18.91 9.86
N ARG A 53 -0.19 18.67 9.61
CA ARG A 53 -1.25 19.63 9.94
C ARG A 53 -1.43 19.83 11.45
N GLN A 54 -1.27 18.78 12.25
CA GLN A 54 -1.31 18.87 13.71
C GLN A 54 -0.13 19.66 14.25
N ASP A 55 1.07 19.38 13.76
CA ASP A 55 2.30 20.10 14.13
C ASP A 55 2.19 21.58 13.77
N GLN A 56 1.70 21.89 12.58
CA GLN A 56 1.50 23.27 12.16
C GLN A 56 0.51 23.99 13.08
N ARG A 57 -0.62 23.35 13.44
CA ARG A 57 -1.58 23.91 14.41
C ARG A 57 -0.93 24.13 15.79
N ALA A 58 -0.11 23.19 16.26
CA ALA A 58 0.58 23.32 17.54
C ALA A 58 1.57 24.49 17.52
N ARG A 59 2.34 24.65 16.44
CA ARG A 59 3.26 25.78 16.22
C ARG A 59 2.50 27.10 16.15
N THR A 60 1.40 27.20 15.40
CA THR A 60 0.58 28.42 15.34
C THR A 60 0.05 28.81 16.72
N ARG A 61 -0.48 27.84 17.49
CA ARG A 61 -0.95 28.09 18.87
C ARG A 61 0.19 28.57 19.78
N ARG A 62 1.40 28.04 19.61
CA ARG A 62 2.57 28.50 20.37
C ARG A 62 2.92 29.95 20.04
N LEU A 63 2.95 30.34 18.76
CA LEU A 63 3.21 31.72 18.34
C LEU A 63 2.16 32.70 18.90
N ILE A 64 0.88 32.33 18.83
CA ILE A 64 -0.21 33.15 19.40
C ILE A 64 -0.04 33.33 20.91
N ARG A 65 0.32 32.26 21.64
CA ARG A 65 0.60 32.34 23.09
C ARG A 65 1.80 33.24 23.42
N LEU A 66 2.75 33.40 22.49
CA LEU A 66 3.88 34.30 22.61
C LEU A 66 3.53 35.76 22.22
N GLY A 67 2.26 36.06 21.94
CA GLY A 67 1.78 37.40 21.62
C GLY A 67 1.83 37.76 20.14
N VAL A 68 2.17 36.82 19.25
CA VAL A 68 2.14 37.06 17.81
C VAL A 68 0.69 37.14 17.33
N ALA A 69 0.35 38.20 16.58
CA ALA A 69 -0.97 38.36 16.00
C ALA A 69 -1.36 37.12 15.16
N PRO A 70 -2.58 36.58 15.28
CA PRO A 70 -2.98 35.33 14.60
C PRO A 70 -2.79 35.36 13.08
N SER A 71 -3.01 36.52 12.45
CA SER A 71 -2.82 36.73 11.01
C SER A 71 -1.35 36.63 10.58
N ALA A 72 -0.42 37.05 11.43
CA ALA A 72 1.01 36.91 11.21
C ALA A 72 1.47 35.48 11.50
N ALA A 73 1.04 34.88 12.61
CA ALA A 73 1.37 33.50 12.98
C ALA A 73 0.92 32.47 11.93
N ALA A 74 -0.23 32.68 11.29
CA ALA A 74 -0.73 31.83 10.22
C ALA A 74 0.00 32.04 8.88
N ARG A 75 0.56 33.23 8.64
CA ARG A 75 1.25 33.58 7.39
C ARG A 75 2.70 33.10 7.38
N ASP A 76 3.40 33.28 8.50
CA ASP A 76 4.79 32.83 8.68
C ASP A 76 4.93 31.31 8.52
N LEU A 77 3.94 30.55 9.01
CA LEU A 77 3.94 29.09 8.94
C LEU A 77 3.46 28.52 7.59
N ARG A 78 2.97 29.33 6.65
CA ARG A 78 2.59 28.89 5.29
C ARG A 78 3.74 28.94 4.28
N LEU A 79 4.85 29.59 4.65
CA LEU A 79 6.04 29.75 3.80
C LEU A 79 7.05 28.59 3.95
N VAL A 80 6.78 27.66 4.86
CA VAL A 80 7.56 26.42 5.10
C VAL A 80 6.69 25.23 4.73
#